data_AF-A0A1D3PD01-F1
#
_entry.id   AF-A0A1D3PD01-F1
#
_cell.length_a   1.000
_cell.length_b   1.000
_cell.length_c   1.000
_cell.angle_alpha   90.00
_cell.angle_beta   90.00
_cell.angle_gamma   90.00
#
_symmetry.space_group_name_H-M   'P 1'
#
loop_
_entity.id
_entity.type
_entity.pdbx_description
1 polymer ?
#
loop_
_entity_poly.entity_id
_entity_poly.type
_entity_poly.pdbx_seq_one_letter_code
_entity_poly.pdbx_strand_id
1 'polypeptide(L)'
;MWRNVFFAINLIRLLNKLVKAKNDRVKMLMVFKSAPVLKRLFKVRVSVLQLYVLKAIKMQSRYLGRQWRKSNMDIISAIYSRVRHRMTDDWAFASDIKRKCDYQKEDSLIKASIERFHSRRYSALYPQFAIEVNDAPMPGDDYLNRVDMRDFEPVDTCAHSVLGANLKLGRHFKKDYEKWLEQEVFNASIDWDKLLIETRGVEDLM
;
A
#
# COMPACT_ATOMS: atom_id res chain seq x y z
N MET A 1 -0.84 22.82 8.19
CA MET A 1 -1.08 21.90 9.33
C MET A 1 -2.01 20.73 8.97
N TRP A 2 -3.14 20.98 8.28
CA TRP A 2 -4.14 19.94 7.93
C TRP A 2 -3.59 18.76 7.10
N ARG A 3 -2.72 19.03 6.11
CA ARG A 3 -2.06 17.99 5.30
C ARG A 3 -1.35 16.91 6.14
N ASN A 4 -0.61 17.33 7.17
CA ASN A 4 0.14 16.41 8.03
C ASN A 4 -0.79 15.57 8.93
N VAL A 5 -1.88 16.17 9.41
CA VAL A 5 -2.90 15.47 10.21
C VAL A 5 -3.64 14.44 9.34
N PHE A 6 -4.03 14.83 8.13
CA PHE A 6 -4.68 13.93 7.18
C PHE A 6 -3.78 12.74 6.84
N PHE A 7 -2.51 13.00 6.52
CA PHE A 7 -1.51 11.95 6.30
C PHE A 7 -1.38 11.03 7.51
N ALA A 8 -1.23 11.57 8.72
CA ALA A 8 -1.12 10.77 9.94
C ALA A 8 -2.37 9.90 10.20
N ILE A 9 -3.57 10.44 9.95
CA ILE A 9 -4.82 9.67 10.04
C ILE A 9 -4.78 8.49 9.07
N ASN A 10 -4.42 8.72 7.81
CA ASN A 10 -4.36 7.67 6.79
C ASN A 10 -3.30 6.62 7.12
N LEU A 11 -2.12 7.03 7.56
CA LEU A 11 -1.05 6.13 7.96
C LEU A 11 -1.48 5.23 9.13
N ILE A 12 -2.10 5.80 10.18
CA ILE A 12 -2.57 5.00 11.32
C ILE A 12 -3.74 4.10 10.90
N ARG A 13 -4.61 4.51 9.97
CA ARG A 13 -5.68 3.65 9.44
C ARG A 13 -5.10 2.47 8.67
N LEU A 14 -4.10 2.69 7.84
CA LEU A 14 -3.40 1.63 7.12
C LEU A 14 -2.70 0.69 8.10
N LEU A 15 -1.98 1.24 9.07
CA LEU A 15 -1.34 0.45 10.14
C LEU A 15 -2.35 -0.45 10.85
N ASN A 16 -3.52 0.09 11.21
CA ASN A 16 -4.59 -0.69 11.83
C ASN A 16 -5.05 -1.85 10.94
N LYS A 17 -5.18 -1.64 9.62
CA LYS A 17 -5.53 -2.72 8.67
C LYS A 17 -4.42 -3.77 8.56
N LEU A 18 -3.16 -3.34 8.53
CA LEU A 18 -2.00 -4.22 8.37
C LEU A 18 -1.80 -5.17 9.55
N VAL A 19 -2.18 -4.76 10.77
CA VAL A 19 -1.93 -5.54 11.99
C VAL A 19 -3.17 -6.19 12.60
N LYS A 20 -4.37 -5.79 12.18
CA LYS A 20 -5.62 -6.37 12.69
C LYS A 20 -5.65 -7.88 12.48
N ALA A 21 -5.89 -8.62 13.57
CA ALA A 21 -5.91 -10.08 13.62
C ALA A 21 -4.59 -10.77 13.21
N LYS A 22 -3.48 -10.02 13.11
CA LYS A 22 -2.15 -10.52 12.75
C LYS A 22 -1.19 -10.31 13.92
N ASN A 23 -1.22 -11.24 14.87
CA ASN A 23 -0.46 -11.14 16.11
C ASN A 23 1.04 -10.91 15.88
N ASP A 24 1.61 -11.51 14.85
CA ASP A 24 3.03 -11.43 14.56
C ASP A 24 3.46 -10.04 14.10
N ARG A 25 2.64 -9.37 13.30
CA ARG A 25 2.84 -7.96 12.93
C ARG A 25 2.65 -7.02 14.13
N VAL A 26 1.71 -7.31 15.01
CA VAL A 26 1.55 -6.54 16.27
C VAL A 26 2.80 -6.69 17.14
N LYS A 27 3.35 -7.91 17.27
CA LYS A 27 4.59 -8.15 18.02
C LYS A 27 5.80 -7.50 17.34
N MET A 28 5.85 -7.46 16.01
CA MET A 28 6.87 -6.69 15.27
C MET A 28 6.82 -5.19 15.63
N LEU A 29 5.62 -4.60 15.76
CA LEU A 29 5.46 -3.22 16.24
C LEU A 29 5.97 -3.00 17.68
N MET A 30 5.99 -4.05 18.50
CA MET A 30 6.57 -4.01 19.85
C MET A 30 8.10 -3.94 19.79
N VAL A 31 8.71 -4.72 18.88
CA VAL A 31 10.16 -4.69 18.63
C VAL A 31 10.58 -3.29 18.19
N PHE A 32 9.83 -2.65 17.29
CA PHE A 32 10.08 -1.28 16.84
C PHE A 32 9.69 -0.18 17.84
N LYS A 33 9.28 -0.52 19.06
CA LYS A 33 8.90 0.44 20.11
C LYS A 33 7.87 1.47 19.62
N SER A 34 6.85 1.01 18.90
CA SER A 34 5.84 1.91 18.30
C SER A 34 4.93 2.61 19.33
N ALA A 35 4.72 1.99 20.51
CA ALA A 35 3.85 2.55 21.55
C ALA A 35 4.23 3.98 22.02
N PRO A 36 5.50 4.33 22.28
CA PRO A 36 5.94 5.71 22.49
C PRO A 36 5.52 6.70 21.39
N VAL A 37 5.59 6.30 20.11
CA VAL A 37 5.18 7.13 18.97
C VAL A 37 3.67 7.34 18.99
N LEU A 38 2.91 6.27 19.18
CA LEU A 38 1.46 6.32 19.30
C LEU A 38 1.00 7.17 20.49
N LYS A 39 1.68 7.07 21.64
CA LYS A 39 1.42 7.92 22.82
C LYS A 39 1.62 9.40 22.51
N ARG A 40 2.64 9.76 21.72
CA ARG A 40 2.84 11.14 21.27
C ARG A 40 1.71 11.60 20.34
N LEU A 41 1.33 10.76 19.37
CA LEU A 41 0.22 11.07 18.45
C LEU A 41 -1.13 11.22 19.16
N PHE A 42 -1.38 10.46 20.23
CA PHE A 42 -2.60 10.57 21.03
C PHE A 42 -2.77 11.95 21.67
N LYS A 43 -1.68 12.66 22.00
CA LYS A 43 -1.73 14.00 22.59
C LYS A 43 -2.29 15.06 21.61
N VAL A 44 -2.29 14.79 20.31
CA VAL A 44 -2.89 15.67 19.30
C VAL A 44 -4.41 15.59 19.40
N ARG A 45 -5.06 16.73 19.69
CA ARG A 45 -6.50 16.84 19.96
C ARG A 45 -7.36 16.80 18.68
N VAL A 46 -7.19 15.76 17.88
CA VAL A 46 -8.04 15.48 16.70
C VAL A 46 -8.74 14.15 16.93
N SER A 47 -10.06 14.18 17.08
CA SER A 47 -10.88 13.03 17.51
C SER A 47 -10.67 11.79 16.64
N VAL A 48 -10.67 11.97 15.31
CA VAL A 48 -10.48 10.89 14.34
C VAL A 48 -9.10 10.27 14.48
N LEU A 49 -8.04 11.09 14.61
CA LEU A 49 -6.68 10.60 14.82
C LEU A 49 -6.57 9.84 16.14
N GLN A 50 -7.07 10.42 17.24
CA GLN A 50 -7.06 9.79 18.56
C GLN A 50 -7.78 8.44 18.54
N LEU A 51 -8.93 8.32 17.87
CA LEU A 51 -9.65 7.06 17.75
C LEU A 51 -8.80 5.96 17.09
N TYR A 52 -8.14 6.28 15.98
CA TYR A 52 -7.31 5.31 15.27
C TYR A 52 -6.00 4.98 16.01
N VAL A 53 -5.44 5.95 16.73
CA VAL A 53 -4.29 5.74 17.63
C VAL A 53 -4.68 4.81 18.78
N LEU A 54 -5.83 5.05 19.42
CA LEU A 54 -6.33 4.19 20.50
C LEU A 54 -6.62 2.76 20.02
N LYS A 55 -7.13 2.58 18.80
CA LYS A 55 -7.27 1.25 18.18
C LYS A 55 -5.92 0.55 18.01
N ALA A 56 -4.90 1.27 17.54
CA ALA A 56 -3.56 0.72 17.39
C ALA A 56 -2.93 0.33 18.74
N ILE A 57 -3.06 1.19 19.75
CA ILE A 57 -2.58 0.90 21.12
C ILE A 57 -3.34 -0.27 21.74
N LYS A 58 -4.66 -0.35 21.55
CA LYS A 58 -5.50 -1.47 22.01
C LYS A 58 -5.00 -2.81 21.47
N MET A 59 -4.57 -2.89 20.20
CA MET A 59 -4.03 -4.14 19.68
C MET A 59 -2.68 -4.52 20.32
N GLN A 60 -1.86 -3.53 20.69
CA GLN A 60 -0.53 -3.74 21.27
C GLN A 60 -0.55 -3.99 22.79
N SER A 61 -1.59 -3.55 23.48
CA SER A 61 -1.64 -3.51 24.96
C SER A 61 -1.44 -4.87 25.64
N ARG A 62 -1.83 -5.98 24.99
CA ARG A 62 -1.58 -7.33 25.52
C ARG A 62 -0.09 -7.63 25.69
N TYR A 63 0.75 -6.99 24.86
CA TYR A 63 2.20 -7.19 24.84
C TYR A 63 2.98 -6.10 25.59
N LEU A 64 2.37 -4.95 25.89
CA LEU A 64 3.05 -3.86 26.63
C LEU A 64 3.30 -4.19 28.12
N GLY A 65 2.68 -5.25 28.64
CA GLY A 65 2.88 -5.71 30.00
C GLY A 65 2.09 -4.93 31.04
N ARG A 66 2.10 -5.42 32.29
CA ARG A 66 1.30 -4.87 33.39
C ARG A 66 1.78 -3.48 33.84
N GLN A 67 3.10 -3.28 33.92
CA GLN A 67 3.67 -2.02 34.41
C GLN A 67 3.34 -0.85 33.49
N TRP A 68 3.43 -1.05 32.17
CA TRP A 68 3.08 -0.01 31.21
C TRP A 68 1.61 0.43 31.37
N ARG A 69 0.67 -0.50 31.59
CA ARG A 69 -0.74 -0.16 31.77
C ARG A 69 -0.97 0.70 33.02
N LYS A 70 -0.32 0.38 34.14
CA LYS A 70 -0.38 1.18 35.37
C LYS A 70 0.08 2.63 35.13
N SER A 71 1.14 2.83 34.35
CA SER A 71 1.69 4.15 34.05
C SER A 71 0.99 4.89 32.90
N ASN A 72 -0.02 4.28 32.26
CA ASN A 72 -0.76 4.84 31.12
C ASN A 72 -2.27 4.65 31.30
N MET A 73 -2.77 4.79 32.53
CA MET A 73 -4.18 4.59 32.87
C MET A 73 -5.12 5.55 32.13
N ASP A 74 -4.65 6.74 31.80
CA ASP A 74 -5.35 7.70 30.94
C ASP A 74 -5.66 7.11 29.57
N ILE A 75 -4.67 6.47 28.94
CA ILE A 75 -4.83 5.79 27.64
C ILE A 75 -5.73 4.57 27.79
N ILE A 76 -5.55 3.77 28.83
CA ILE A 76 -6.38 2.59 29.10
C ILE A 76 -7.85 2.99 29.27
N SER A 77 -8.13 4.04 30.04
CA SER A 77 -9.48 4.58 30.23
C SER A 77 -10.06 5.15 28.94
N ALA A 78 -9.23 5.79 28.11
CA ALA A 78 -9.64 6.27 26.80
C ALA A 78 -9.99 5.13 25.83
N ILE A 79 -9.30 3.99 25.90
CA ILE A 79 -9.65 2.78 25.14
C ILE A 79 -11.01 2.25 25.60
N TYR A 80 -11.24 2.15 26.91
CA TYR A 80 -12.51 1.67 27.46
C TYR A 80 -13.70 2.52 27.02
N SER A 81 -13.55 3.85 27.01
CA SER A 81 -14.62 4.79 26.68
C SER A 81 -14.84 5.02 25.19
N ARG A 82 -13.80 4.93 24.34
CA ARG A 82 -13.89 5.37 22.92
C ARG A 82 -13.73 4.26 21.89
N VAL A 83 -13.22 3.08 22.26
CA VAL A 83 -12.98 1.98 21.33
C VAL A 83 -13.98 0.86 21.60
N ARG A 84 -14.61 0.34 20.54
CA ARG A 84 -15.55 -0.79 20.63
C ARG A 84 -14.87 -2.04 21.21
N HIS A 85 -15.54 -2.70 22.15
CA HIS A 85 -15.14 -3.99 22.72
C HIS A 85 -15.91 -5.15 22.09
N ARG A 86 -15.29 -6.32 22.05
CA ARG A 86 -15.89 -7.60 21.64
C ARG A 86 -15.71 -8.61 22.77
N MET A 87 -16.56 -9.64 22.84
CA MET A 87 -16.39 -10.67 23.87
C MET A 87 -15.08 -11.46 23.73
N THR A 88 -14.58 -11.60 22.50
CA THR A 88 -13.32 -12.28 22.19
C THR A 88 -12.09 -11.38 22.34
N ASP A 89 -12.24 -10.17 22.87
CA ASP A 89 -11.16 -9.21 22.99
C ASP A 89 -10.24 -9.58 24.18
N ASP A 90 -9.02 -10.03 23.88
CA ASP A 90 -8.04 -10.46 24.87
C ASP A 90 -7.02 -9.35 25.26
N TRP A 91 -7.15 -8.15 24.69
CA TRP A 91 -6.18 -7.06 24.82
C TRP A 91 -5.88 -6.60 26.26
N ALA A 92 -6.84 -6.80 27.16
CA ALA A 92 -6.75 -6.44 28.57
C ALA A 92 -5.97 -7.48 29.39
N PHE A 93 -5.84 -8.71 28.91
CA PHE A 93 -5.02 -9.74 29.54
C PHE A 93 -3.54 -9.53 29.18
N ALA A 94 -2.64 -9.68 30.15
CA ALA A 94 -1.19 -9.61 29.88
C ALA A 94 -0.76 -10.94 29.25
N SER A 95 -0.26 -10.91 28.02
CA SER A 95 0.39 -12.07 27.43
C SER A 95 1.90 -11.87 27.56
N ASP A 96 2.59 -12.83 28.18
CA ASP A 96 4.04 -12.81 28.25
C ASP A 96 4.62 -12.95 26.83
N ILE A 97 5.44 -11.97 26.40
CA ILE A 97 6.28 -12.07 25.18
C ILE A 97 7.47 -13.00 25.45
N LYS A 98 7.24 -14.21 25.98
CA LYS A 98 8.33 -15.14 26.31
C LYS A 98 8.80 -15.96 25.11
N ARG A 99 7.99 -16.06 24.04
CA ARG A 99 8.39 -16.78 22.82
C ARG A 99 9.04 -15.83 21.82
N LYS A 100 10.33 -16.07 21.54
CA LYS A 100 10.98 -15.66 20.29
C LYS A 100 10.27 -16.40 19.16
N CYS A 101 9.32 -15.72 18.52
CA CYS A 101 8.64 -16.23 17.34
C CYS A 101 9.18 -15.43 16.16
N ASP A 102 9.66 -16.11 15.13
CA ASP A 102 10.31 -15.50 13.97
C ASP A 102 9.26 -14.89 13.04
N TYR A 103 8.75 -13.72 13.43
CA TYR A 103 7.76 -12.94 12.65
C TYR A 103 8.24 -12.58 11.25
N GLN A 104 9.57 -12.54 11.05
CA GLN A 104 10.19 -12.25 9.77
C GLN A 104 10.04 -13.40 8.76
N LYS A 105 9.93 -14.65 9.24
CA LYS A 105 9.88 -15.82 8.35
C LYS A 105 8.58 -15.85 7.55
N GLU A 106 7.43 -15.65 8.19
CA GLU A 106 6.15 -15.68 7.49
C GLU A 106 6.00 -14.53 6.49
N ASP A 107 6.33 -13.29 6.90
CA ASP A 107 6.28 -12.13 6.01
C ASP A 107 7.27 -12.30 4.83
N SER A 108 8.45 -12.90 5.04
CA SER A 108 9.39 -13.19 3.95
C SER A 108 8.86 -14.23 2.94
N LEU A 109 8.16 -15.27 3.41
CA LEU A 109 7.55 -16.28 2.54
C LEU A 109 6.41 -15.69 1.71
N ILE A 110 5.59 -14.82 2.31
CA ILE A 110 4.54 -14.10 1.60
C ILE A 110 5.14 -13.18 0.54
N LYS A 111 6.18 -12.42 0.89
CA LYS A 111 6.90 -11.54 -0.05
C LYS A 111 7.41 -12.32 -1.26
N ALA A 112 8.16 -13.40 -1.03
CA ALA A 112 8.65 -14.28 -2.08
C ALA A 112 7.54 -14.87 -2.96
N SER A 113 6.38 -15.19 -2.37
CA SER A 113 5.22 -15.72 -3.12
C SER A 113 4.59 -14.67 -4.03
N ILE A 114 4.47 -13.43 -3.55
CA ILE A 114 3.97 -12.29 -4.33
C ILE A 114 4.92 -12.00 -5.50
N GLU A 115 6.21 -11.96 -5.24
CA GLU A 115 7.24 -11.70 -6.26
C GLU A 115 7.21 -12.77 -7.36
N ARG A 116 7.15 -14.05 -6.98
CA ARG A 116 6.96 -15.15 -7.94
C ARG A 116 5.68 -15.02 -8.75
N PHE A 117 4.59 -14.53 -8.15
CA PHE A 117 3.35 -14.28 -8.88
C PHE A 117 3.52 -13.14 -9.88
N HIS A 118 4.09 -12.00 -9.46
CA HIS A 118 4.33 -10.86 -10.35
C HIS A 118 5.26 -11.24 -11.50
N SER A 119 6.34 -11.98 -11.23
CA SER A 119 7.24 -12.47 -12.26
C SER A 119 6.54 -13.37 -13.27
N ARG A 120 5.72 -14.33 -12.83
CA ARG A 120 4.98 -15.19 -13.78
C ARG A 120 3.95 -14.43 -14.62
N ARG A 121 3.31 -13.40 -14.07
CA ARG A 121 2.14 -12.75 -14.70
C ARG A 121 2.47 -11.48 -15.47
N TYR A 122 3.46 -10.73 -15.02
CA TYR A 122 3.74 -9.36 -15.46
C TYR A 122 5.15 -9.18 -16.01
N SER A 123 6.04 -10.18 -15.94
CA SER A 123 7.43 -10.03 -16.45
C SER A 123 7.52 -9.69 -17.95
N ALA A 124 6.55 -10.15 -18.76
CA ALA A 124 6.49 -9.81 -20.18
C ALA A 124 6.18 -8.33 -20.44
N LEU A 125 5.36 -7.72 -19.58
CA LEU A 125 4.98 -6.30 -19.68
C LEU A 125 6.02 -5.41 -18.99
N TYR A 126 6.54 -5.88 -17.85
CA TYR A 126 7.48 -5.19 -16.99
C TYR A 126 8.69 -6.09 -16.74
N PRO A 127 9.72 -6.04 -17.59
CA PRO A 127 10.94 -6.83 -17.45
C PRO A 127 11.60 -6.71 -16.07
N GLN A 128 11.40 -5.58 -15.37
CA GLN A 128 11.84 -5.35 -13.99
C GLN A 128 11.25 -6.32 -12.95
N PHE A 129 10.13 -7.01 -13.28
CA PHE A 129 9.56 -8.06 -12.45
C PHE A 129 10.08 -9.47 -12.80
N ALA A 130 10.92 -9.63 -13.82
CA ALA A 130 11.51 -10.92 -14.15
C ALA A 130 12.47 -11.37 -13.02
N ILE A 131 12.32 -12.62 -12.59
CA ILE A 131 13.19 -13.25 -11.59
C ILE A 131 14.03 -14.27 -12.33
N GLU A 132 15.36 -14.13 -12.30
CA GLU A 132 16.26 -15.15 -12.85
C GLU A 132 16.29 -16.41 -11.94
N VAL A 133 16.55 -17.58 -12.53
CA VAL A 133 16.53 -18.87 -11.83
C VAL A 133 17.54 -18.94 -10.66
N ASN A 134 18.66 -18.21 -10.77
CA ASN A 134 19.69 -18.12 -9.72
C ASN A 134 19.39 -17.07 -8.65
N ASP A 135 18.40 -16.20 -8.90
CA ASP A 135 18.00 -15.04 -8.08
C ASP A 135 16.71 -15.32 -7.29
N ALA A 136 16.38 -16.60 -7.10
CA ALA A 136 15.14 -17.02 -6.43
C ALA A 136 14.95 -16.25 -5.11
N PRO A 137 13.75 -15.66 -4.85
CA PRO A 137 13.63 -14.62 -3.84
C PRO A 137 14.07 -15.08 -2.47
N MET A 138 15.15 -14.50 -1.97
CA MET A 138 15.67 -14.83 -0.65
C MET A 138 15.04 -13.94 0.43
N PRO A 139 14.79 -14.48 1.64
CA PRO A 139 14.32 -13.67 2.76
C PRO A 139 15.27 -12.51 3.08
N GLY A 140 14.90 -11.28 2.69
CA GLY A 140 15.63 -10.06 3.05
C GLY A 140 16.10 -9.20 1.89
N ASP A 141 16.06 -9.71 0.65
CA ASP A 141 16.48 -8.93 -0.53
C ASP A 141 15.44 -7.86 -0.89
N ASP A 142 15.92 -6.68 -1.29
CA ASP A 142 15.08 -5.49 -1.53
C ASP A 142 14.71 -5.32 -3.00
N TYR A 143 13.92 -6.27 -3.52
CA TYR A 143 13.49 -6.31 -4.92
C TYR A 143 12.66 -5.10 -5.37
N LEU A 144 12.03 -4.37 -4.44
CA LEU A 144 11.31 -3.13 -4.77
C LEU A 144 12.26 -2.04 -5.27
N ASN A 145 13.56 -2.09 -4.94
CA ASN A 145 14.55 -1.17 -5.49
C ASN A 145 14.91 -1.46 -6.94
N ARG A 146 14.51 -2.63 -7.49
CA ARG A 146 14.71 -2.97 -8.91
C ARG A 146 13.67 -2.30 -9.82
N VAL A 147 12.68 -1.62 -9.24
CA VAL A 147 11.60 -0.98 -9.99
C VAL A 147 11.56 0.51 -9.68
N ASP A 148 11.49 1.35 -10.72
CA ASP A 148 11.18 2.76 -10.52
C ASP A 148 9.70 2.88 -10.15
N MET A 149 9.41 3.43 -8.96
CA MET A 149 8.02 3.63 -8.54
C MET A 149 7.26 4.60 -9.44
N ARG A 150 7.97 5.41 -10.23
CA ARG A 150 7.39 6.32 -11.23
C ARG A 150 6.64 5.57 -12.32
N ASP A 151 7.07 4.35 -12.66
CA ASP A 151 6.39 3.48 -13.64
C ASP A 151 4.97 3.09 -13.19
N PHE A 152 4.68 3.21 -11.89
CA PHE A 152 3.36 2.93 -11.30
C PHE A 152 2.66 4.18 -10.78
N GLU A 153 3.16 5.36 -11.12
CA GLU A 153 2.38 6.57 -10.88
C GLU A 153 1.06 6.48 -11.65
N PRO A 154 -0.04 6.96 -11.07
CA PRO A 154 -1.33 6.90 -11.74
C PRO A 154 -1.25 7.65 -13.06
N VAL A 155 -1.40 6.92 -14.16
CA VAL A 155 -1.51 7.49 -15.51
C VAL A 155 -2.67 8.47 -15.51
N ASP A 156 -2.51 9.58 -16.25
CA ASP A 156 -3.59 10.53 -16.44
C ASP A 156 -4.75 9.87 -17.20
N THR A 157 -5.78 9.50 -16.45
CA THR A 157 -7.00 8.90 -16.98
C THR A 157 -8.07 9.96 -17.30
N CYS A 158 -7.74 11.24 -17.15
CA CYS A 158 -8.68 12.33 -17.43
C CYS A 158 -8.76 12.59 -18.94
N ALA A 159 -9.87 12.18 -19.56
CA ALA A 159 -10.13 12.46 -20.98
C ALA A 159 -10.00 13.94 -21.35
N HIS A 160 -10.34 14.86 -20.43
CA HIS A 160 -10.21 16.30 -20.68
C HIS A 160 -8.75 16.77 -20.76
N SER A 161 -7.83 16.08 -20.07
CA SER A 161 -6.40 16.39 -20.14
C SER A 161 -5.83 16.00 -21.51
N VAL A 162 -6.19 14.80 -22.00
CA VAL A 162 -5.81 14.31 -23.34
C VAL A 162 -6.43 15.17 -24.44
N LEU A 163 -7.73 15.48 -24.35
CA LEU A 163 -8.41 16.34 -25.33
C LEU A 163 -7.97 17.80 -25.26
N GLY A 164 -7.44 18.24 -24.11
CA GLY A 164 -6.84 19.56 -23.92
C GLY A 164 -5.40 19.67 -24.42
N ALA A 165 -4.76 18.55 -24.76
CA ALA A 165 -3.39 18.54 -25.28
C ALA A 165 -3.34 19.18 -26.67
N ASN A 166 -2.47 20.18 -26.84
CA ASN A 166 -2.36 20.92 -28.09
C ASN A 166 -1.43 20.19 -29.06
N LEU A 167 -1.94 19.13 -29.71
CA LEU A 167 -1.20 18.32 -30.66
C LEU A 167 -1.03 19.07 -32.00
N LYS A 168 0.22 19.39 -32.36
CA LYS A 168 0.53 19.99 -33.66
C LYS A 168 0.57 18.92 -34.74
N LEU A 169 -0.59 18.64 -35.35
CA LEU A 169 -0.69 17.74 -36.50
C LEU A 169 0.12 18.27 -37.70
N GLY A 170 0.82 17.36 -38.39
CA GLY A 170 1.59 17.69 -39.59
C GLY A 170 0.73 18.25 -40.72
N ARG A 171 1.30 19.14 -41.55
CA ARG A 171 0.57 19.79 -42.66
C ARG A 171 -0.01 18.80 -43.68
N HIS A 172 0.71 17.71 -43.95
CA HIS A 172 0.25 16.65 -44.85
C HIS A 172 -0.91 15.86 -44.24
N PHE A 173 -0.79 15.48 -42.97
CA PHE A 173 -1.86 14.77 -42.25
C PHE A 173 -3.16 15.59 -42.20
N LYS A 174 -3.07 16.92 -41.96
CA LYS A 174 -4.24 17.80 -41.99
C LYS A 174 -4.93 17.84 -43.35
N LYS A 175 -4.17 17.71 -44.45
CA LYS A 175 -4.69 17.75 -45.82
C LYS A 175 -5.37 16.43 -46.20
N ASP A 176 -4.82 15.31 -45.74
CA ASP A 176 -5.30 13.96 -46.09
C ASP A 176 -6.09 13.30 -44.94
N TYR A 177 -6.54 14.09 -43.97
CA TYR A 177 -7.22 13.60 -42.76
C TYR A 177 -8.50 12.80 -43.07
N GLU A 178 -9.31 13.27 -44.01
CA GLU A 178 -10.54 12.58 -44.40
C GLU A 178 -10.25 11.21 -45.02
N LYS A 179 -9.21 11.10 -45.85
CA LYS A 179 -8.80 9.82 -46.44
C LYS A 179 -8.29 8.85 -45.39
N TRP A 180 -7.56 9.36 -44.39
CA TRP A 180 -7.10 8.55 -43.27
C TRP A 180 -8.28 8.03 -42.44
N LEU A 181 -9.29 8.87 -42.16
CA LEU A 181 -10.50 8.44 -41.45
C LEU A 181 -11.24 7.31 -42.18
N GLU A 182 -11.43 7.46 -43.49
CA GLU A 182 -12.09 6.43 -44.30
C GLU A 182 -11.31 5.11 -44.28
N GLN A 183 -9.98 5.15 -44.42
CA GLN A 183 -9.15 3.96 -44.55
C GLN A 183 -8.90 3.27 -43.20
N GLU A 184 -8.49 4.02 -42.19
CA GLU A 184 -7.95 3.48 -40.93
C GLU A 184 -8.98 3.46 -39.78
N VAL A 185 -10.08 4.22 -39.88
CA VAL A 185 -11.08 4.30 -38.80
C VAL A 185 -12.40 3.66 -39.21
N PHE A 186 -12.95 4.02 -40.37
CA PHE A 186 -14.26 3.53 -40.79
C PHE A 186 -14.20 2.16 -41.47
N ASN A 187 -13.20 1.93 -42.33
CA ASN A 187 -13.07 0.68 -43.07
C ASN A 187 -12.24 -0.39 -42.35
N ALA A 188 -11.51 -0.04 -41.30
CA ALA A 188 -10.73 -0.99 -40.52
C ALA A 188 -11.52 -1.52 -39.31
N SER A 189 -11.59 -2.84 -39.16
CA SER A 189 -12.05 -3.45 -37.91
C SER A 189 -10.91 -3.45 -36.90
N ILE A 190 -10.88 -2.46 -36.01
CA ILE A 190 -9.85 -2.37 -34.97
C ILE A 190 -10.12 -3.46 -33.92
N ASP A 191 -9.16 -4.39 -33.79
CA ASP A 191 -9.12 -5.32 -32.66
C ASP A 191 -8.53 -4.60 -31.44
N TRP A 192 -9.42 -4.06 -30.63
CA TRP A 192 -9.08 -3.29 -29.43
C TRP A 192 -8.31 -4.12 -28.41
N ASP A 193 -8.54 -5.44 -28.34
CA ASP A 193 -7.85 -6.31 -27.40
C ASP A 193 -6.38 -6.50 -27.80
N LYS A 194 -6.11 -6.64 -29.11
CA LYS A 194 -4.74 -6.73 -29.63
C LYS A 194 -3.97 -5.42 -29.45
N LEU A 195 -4.62 -4.28 -29.66
CA LEU A 195 -4.01 -2.96 -29.50
C LEU A 195 -3.54 -2.71 -28.05
N LEU A 196 -4.32 -3.16 -27.06
CA LEU A 196 -3.97 -3.08 -25.63
C LEU A 196 -2.82 -4.01 -25.22
N ILE A 197 -2.54 -5.06 -25.99
CA ILE A 197 -1.45 -6.00 -25.75
C ILE A 197 -0.16 -5.51 -26.40
N GLU A 198 -0.25 -4.90 -27.59
CA GLU A 198 0.91 -4.44 -28.36
C GLU A 198 1.42 -3.06 -27.93
N THR A 199 0.56 -2.20 -27.38
CA THR A 199 0.98 -0.90 -26.83
C THR A 199 1.30 -1.04 -25.34
N ARG A 200 2.46 -0.54 -24.90
CA ARG A 200 2.79 -0.46 -23.45
C ARG A 200 2.00 0.63 -22.71
N GLY A 201 0.92 1.12 -23.30
CA GLY A 201 0.25 2.38 -22.94
C GLY A 201 0.73 3.54 -23.81
N VAL A 202 0.45 4.77 -23.37
CA VAL A 202 0.66 6.03 -24.13
C VAL A 202 2.15 6.34 -24.39
N GLU A 203 3.09 5.58 -23.81
CA GLU A 203 4.53 5.74 -24.05
C GLU A 203 4.94 5.50 -25.51
N ASP A 204 4.20 4.65 -26.25
CA ASP A 204 4.50 4.36 -27.67
C ASP A 204 3.94 5.43 -28.65
N LEU A 205 3.24 6.45 -28.14
CA LEU A 205 2.59 7.51 -28.96
C LEU A 205 3.29 8.88 -28.89
N MET A 206 4.41 8.99 -28.18
CA MET A 206 5.30 10.18 -28.17
C MET A 206 6.55 9.95 -29.01
#